data_AF-A0A965C578-F1
#
_entry.id   AF-A0A965C578-F1
#
_cell.length_a   1.000
_cell.length_b   1.000
_cell.length_c   1.000
_cell.angle_alpha   90.00
_cell.angle_beta   90.00
_cell.angle_gamma   90.00
#
_symmetry.space_group_name_H-M   'P 1'
#
loop_
_entity.id
_entity.type
_entity.pdbx_description
1 polymer ?
#
loop_
_entity_poly.entity_id
_entity_poly.type
_entity_poly.pdbx_seq_one_letter_code
_entity_poly.pdbx_strand_id
1 'polypeptide(L)'
;MTNEGSQKAVGEYCNKLYEFPCGVSVAVPIEVAKHIFGFGDEDKYQYLVRLGWMKITTERERAMDRLAQIKFSREPIVKGQLLAPLVERVAPPPNAHKARQGAKVQPVA
;
A
#
# COMPACT_ATOMS: atom_id res chain seq x y z
N MET A 1 8.97 -8.46 5.02
CA MET A 1 8.98 -8.87 3.59
C MET A 1 10.01 -8.03 2.86
N THR A 2 10.78 -8.60 1.95
CA THR A 2 11.77 -7.89 1.13
C THR A 2 11.52 -8.22 -0.35
N ASN A 3 11.41 -7.19 -1.19
CA ASN A 3 11.30 -7.35 -2.63
C ASN A 3 12.70 -7.29 -3.25
N GLU A 4 13.27 -8.42 -3.67
CA GLU A 4 14.58 -8.47 -4.35
C GLU A 4 14.45 -8.34 -5.88
N GLY A 5 13.23 -8.19 -6.38
CA GLY A 5 12.96 -8.05 -7.81
C GLY A 5 13.28 -6.66 -8.35
N SER A 6 13.28 -6.55 -9.68
CA SER A 6 13.50 -5.26 -10.36
C SER A 6 12.25 -4.39 -10.43
N GLN A 7 11.06 -4.96 -10.18
CA GLN A 7 9.78 -4.25 -10.30
C GLN A 7 9.13 -4.03 -8.93
N LYS A 8 8.70 -2.80 -8.67
CA LYS A 8 7.93 -2.47 -7.46
C LYS A 8 6.63 -3.29 -7.41
N ALA A 9 6.29 -3.79 -6.23
CA ALA A 9 4.99 -4.44 -6.01
C ALA A 9 4.08 -3.44 -5.31
N VAL A 10 2.82 -3.40 -5.72
CA VAL A 10 1.79 -2.55 -5.09
C VAL A 10 0.59 -3.44 -4.84
N GLY A 11 0.02 -3.35 -3.64
CA GLY A 11 -1.16 -4.11 -3.28
C GLY A 11 -2.09 -3.27 -2.41
N GLU A 12 -3.38 -3.54 -2.53
CA GLU A 12 -4.39 -2.89 -1.72
C GLU A 12 -4.95 -3.89 -0.70
N TYR A 13 -5.13 -3.43 0.53
CA TYR A 13 -5.78 -4.17 1.61
C TYR A 13 -6.56 -3.20 2.51
N CYS A 14 -7.84 -3.48 2.75
CA CYS A 14 -8.72 -2.64 3.59
C CYS A 14 -8.72 -1.15 3.18
N ASN A 15 -8.79 -0.85 1.88
CA ASN A 15 -8.69 0.51 1.31
C ASN A 15 -7.38 1.25 1.64
N LYS A 16 -6.33 0.51 2.05
CA LYS A 16 -4.98 1.03 2.23
C LYS A 16 -4.09 0.48 1.14
N LEU A 17 -3.41 1.39 0.46
CA LEU A 17 -2.44 1.06 -0.56
C LEU A 17 -1.08 0.79 0.10
N TYR A 18 -0.51 -0.39 -0.15
CA TYR A 18 0.80 -0.81 0.33
C TYR A 18 1.77 -0.84 -0.85
N GLU A 19 2.82 -0.04 -0.75
CA GLU A 19 3.90 0.00 -1.74
C GLU A 19 5.11 -0.79 -1.22
N PHE A 20 5.65 -1.66 -2.08
CA PHE A 20 6.79 -2.51 -1.79
C PHE A 20 7.93 -2.19 -2.79
N PRO A 21 8.78 -1.20 -2.47
CA PRO A 21 9.90 -0.84 -3.32
C PRO A 21 10.96 -1.95 -3.36
N CYS A 22 11.68 -2.00 -4.49
CA CYS A 22 12.76 -2.96 -4.72
C CYS A 22 13.93 -2.70 -3.76
N GLY A 23 14.52 -3.75 -3.21
CA GLY A 23 15.66 -3.70 -2.29
C GLY A 23 15.32 -3.24 -0.85
N VAL A 24 14.05 -2.94 -0.56
CA VAL A 24 13.63 -2.44 0.76
C VAL A 24 12.86 -3.53 1.51
N SER A 25 13.21 -3.69 2.79
CA SER A 25 12.47 -4.55 3.71
C SER A 25 11.31 -3.77 4.33
N VAL A 26 10.08 -4.21 4.05
CA VAL A 26 8.85 -3.62 4.59
C VAL A 26 8.26 -4.56 5.64
N ALA A 27 7.95 -4.02 6.81
CA ALA A 27 7.21 -4.72 7.85
C ALA A 27 5.72 -4.75 7.45
N VAL A 28 5.19 -5.94 7.23
CA VAL A 28 3.76 -6.14 6.92
C VAL A 28 3.19 -7.26 7.79
N PRO A 29 1.95 -7.09 8.29
CA PRO A 29 1.25 -8.16 8.99
C PRO A 29 1.07 -9.39 8.09
N ILE A 30 1.01 -10.58 8.71
CA ILE A 30 0.83 -11.85 8.00
C ILE A 30 -0.48 -11.85 7.21
N GLU A 31 -1.55 -11.28 7.75
CA GLU A 31 -2.84 -11.18 7.08
C GLU A 31 -2.76 -10.36 5.79
N VAL A 32 -1.99 -9.27 5.80
CA VAL A 32 -1.76 -8.42 4.63
C VAL A 32 -0.95 -9.20 3.58
N ALA A 33 0.12 -9.88 3.99
CA ALA A 33 0.93 -10.70 3.10
C ALA A 33 0.10 -11.87 2.50
N LYS A 34 -0.78 -12.49 3.28
CA LYS A 34 -1.70 -13.52 2.83
C LYS A 34 -2.68 -12.96 1.81
N HIS A 35 -3.31 -11.83 2.11
CA HIS A 35 -4.33 -11.24 1.24
C HIS A 35 -3.75 -10.65 -0.05
N ILE A 36 -2.55 -10.08 -0.03
CA ILE A 36 -1.92 -9.45 -1.19
C ILE A 36 -1.19 -10.49 -2.06
N PHE A 37 -0.37 -11.35 -1.45
CA PHE A 37 0.56 -12.24 -2.16
C PHE A 37 0.18 -13.72 -2.08
N GLY A 38 -0.91 -14.09 -1.41
CA GLY A 38 -1.27 -15.49 -1.19
C GLY A 38 -0.25 -16.22 -0.30
N PHE A 39 0.32 -15.53 0.70
CA PHE A 39 1.25 -16.15 1.64
C PHE A 39 0.58 -17.27 2.44
N GLY A 40 1.01 -18.51 2.21
CA GLY A 40 0.45 -19.71 2.85
C GLY A 40 -0.70 -20.38 2.07
N ASP A 41 -1.08 -19.84 0.91
CA ASP A 41 -2.02 -20.50 -0.01
C ASP A 41 -1.28 -21.19 -1.17
N GLU A 42 -1.76 -22.35 -1.58
CA GLU A 42 -1.26 -23.11 -2.72
C GLU A 42 -1.72 -22.50 -4.05
N ASP A 43 -2.98 -22.11 -4.14
CA ASP A 43 -3.52 -21.46 -5.33
C ASP A 43 -3.22 -19.95 -5.30
N LYS A 44 -2.15 -19.59 -6.00
CA LYS A 44 -1.70 -18.21 -6.13
C LYS A 44 -2.37 -17.45 -7.27
N TYR A 45 -3.19 -18.11 -8.07
CA TYR A 45 -3.71 -17.57 -9.33
C TYR A 45 -4.54 -16.30 -9.10
N GLN A 46 -5.50 -16.36 -8.17
CA GLN A 46 -6.39 -15.23 -7.86
C GLN A 46 -5.61 -13.99 -7.38
N TYR A 47 -4.56 -14.20 -6.59
CA TYR A 47 -3.73 -13.12 -6.07
C TYR A 47 -2.89 -12.47 -7.18
N LEU A 48 -2.28 -13.28 -8.05
CA LEU A 48 -1.50 -12.78 -9.19
C LEU A 48 -2.35 -11.99 -10.19
N VAL A 49 -3.59 -12.44 -10.44
CA VAL A 49 -4.56 -11.71 -11.26
C VAL A 49 -4.95 -10.40 -10.60
N ARG A 50 -5.24 -10.41 -9.29
CA ARG A 50 -5.61 -9.19 -8.55
C ARG A 50 -4.48 -8.16 -8.51
N LEU A 51 -3.24 -8.61 -8.42
CA LEU A 51 -2.04 -7.77 -8.53
C LEU A 51 -1.80 -7.24 -9.95
N GLY A 52 -2.53 -7.74 -10.95
CA GLY A 52 -2.34 -7.41 -12.36
C GLY A 52 -1.03 -7.94 -12.93
N TRP A 53 -0.40 -8.93 -12.26
CA TRP A 53 0.83 -9.57 -12.72
C TRP A 53 0.56 -10.64 -13.77
N MET A 54 -0.68 -11.14 -13.78
CA MET A 54 -1.16 -12.09 -14.77
C MET A 54 -2.47 -11.55 -15.34
N LYS A 55 -2.49 -11.26 -16.64
CA LYS A 55 -3.73 -10.94 -17.37
C LYS A 55 -4.18 -12.11 -18.25
N ILE A 56 -3.22 -12.90 -18.70
CA ILE A 56 -3.41 -14.08 -19.55
C ILE A 56 -2.63 -15.25 -18.96
N THR A 57 -3.08 -16.48 -19.22
CA THR A 57 -2.51 -17.72 -18.65
C THR A 57 -1.04 -17.93 -18.97
N THR A 58 -0.53 -17.38 -20.07
CA THR A 58 0.90 -17.46 -20.46
C THR A 58 1.82 -16.63 -19.57
N GLU A 59 1.30 -15.61 -18.88
CA GLU A 59 2.08 -14.79 -17.95
C GLU A 59 2.25 -15.45 -16.57
N ARG A 60 1.66 -16.63 -16.36
CA ARG A 60 1.68 -17.34 -15.08
C ARG A 60 3.08 -17.59 -14.55
N GLU A 61 3.97 -18.13 -15.38
CA GLU A 61 5.33 -18.46 -14.97
C GLU A 61 6.09 -17.19 -14.56
N ARG A 62 6.05 -16.16 -15.41
CA ARG A 62 6.67 -14.85 -15.12
C ARG A 62 6.15 -14.22 -13.84
N ALA A 63 4.85 -14.32 -13.59
CA ALA A 63 4.22 -13.78 -12.38
C ALA A 63 4.66 -14.57 -11.12
N MET A 64 4.82 -15.89 -11.24
CA MET A 64 5.36 -16.74 -10.17
C MET A 64 6.85 -16.47 -9.93
N ASP A 65 7.65 -16.26 -10.96
CA ASP A 65 9.06 -15.89 -10.83
C ASP A 65 9.22 -14.56 -10.10
N ARG A 66 8.37 -13.58 -10.46
CA ARG A 66 8.33 -12.29 -9.77
C ARG A 66 7.92 -12.45 -8.30
N LEU A 67 7.01 -13.38 -8.00
CA LEU A 67 6.64 -13.70 -6.62
C LEU A 67 7.78 -14.39 -5.86
N ALA A 68 8.56 -15.24 -6.52
CA ALA A 68 9.72 -15.92 -5.94
C ALA A 68 10.85 -14.94 -5.56
N GLN A 69 10.93 -13.79 -6.25
CA GLN A 69 11.83 -12.68 -5.89
C GLN A 69 11.40 -11.96 -4.59
N ILE A 70 10.18 -12.20 -4.09
CA ILE A 70 9.71 -11.67 -2.83
C ILE A 70 10.04 -12.65 -1.72
N LYS A 71 10.94 -12.23 -0.81
CA LYS A 71 11.28 -13.00 0.38
C LYS A 71 10.44 -12.57 1.57
N PHE A 72 9.82 -13.55 2.21
CA PHE A 72 9.10 -13.36 3.46
C PHE A 72 9.99 -13.86 4.61
N SER A 73 10.55 -12.95 5.40
CA SER A 73 11.21 -13.29 6.66
C SER A 73 10.25 -13.04 7.83
N ARG A 74 10.28 -13.95 8.82
CA ARG A 74 9.57 -13.82 10.11
C ARG A 74 10.41 -13.11 11.17
N GLU A 75 11.67 -12.82 10.87
CA GLU A 75 12.54 -12.10 11.78
C GLU A 75 12.13 -10.62 11.86
N PRO A 76 12.21 -9.99 13.06
CA PRO A 76 11.97 -8.57 13.19
C PRO A 76 12.98 -7.83 12.31
N ILE A 77 12.48 -6.89 11.50
CA ILE A 77 13.33 -6.07 10.63
C ILE A 77 14.13 -5.13 11.54
N VAL A 78 15.35 -5.52 11.92
CA VAL A 78 16.29 -4.65 12.62
C VAL A 78 16.94 -3.72 11.59
N LYS A 79 16.16 -2.79 11.06
CA LYS A 79 16.68 -1.61 10.36
C LYS A 79 15.90 -0.41 10.84
N GLY A 80 16.48 0.29 11.82
CA GLY A 80 16.06 1.64 12.15
C GLY A 80 16.09 2.49 10.87
N GLN A 81 15.11 3.39 10.74
CA GLN A 81 14.86 4.26 9.59
C GLN A 81 14.15 3.50 8.45
N LEU A 82 12.88 3.72 8.09
CA LEU A 82 12.07 4.93 8.15
C LEU A 82 10.60 4.54 8.38
N LEU A 83 10.05 5.02 9.49
CA LEU A 83 8.63 5.33 9.59
C LEU A 83 8.35 6.41 8.54
N ALA A 84 7.50 6.13 7.56
CA ALA A 84 7.00 7.12 6.63
C ALA A 84 5.49 6.93 6.47
N PRO A 85 4.75 8.02 6.31
CA PRO A 85 3.84 8.55 7.31
C PRO A 85 2.45 7.96 7.19
N LEU A 86 1.76 7.83 8.32
CA LEU A 86 0.31 7.74 8.37
C LEU A 86 -0.25 8.89 7.52
N VAL A 87 -0.94 8.59 6.42
CA VAL A 87 -1.60 9.60 5.59
C VAL A 87 -2.73 10.21 6.40
N GLU A 88 -2.41 11.28 7.13
CA GLU A 88 -3.37 12.18 7.75
C GLU A 88 -3.41 13.46 6.91
N ARG A 89 -4.11 13.41 5.76
CA ARG A 89 -4.69 14.62 5.14
C ARG A 89 -6.00 14.26 4.47
N VAL A 90 -7.08 14.26 5.26
CA VAL A 90 -8.40 14.53 4.72
C VAL A 90 -8.40 16.02 4.38
N ALA A 91 -8.27 16.37 3.10
CA ALA A 91 -8.53 17.73 2.68
C ALA A 91 -10.02 18.03 2.98
N PRO A 92 -10.36 19.09 3.74
CA PRO A 92 -11.73 19.53 3.80
C PRO A 92 -12.20 19.96 2.41
N PRO A 93 -13.45 19.66 2.00
CA PRO A 93 -13.97 20.08 0.71
C PRO A 93 -13.89 21.61 0.58
N PRO A 94 -13.34 22.15 -0.52
CA PRO A 94 -13.30 23.58 -0.74
C PRO A 94 -14.69 24.02 -1.16
N ASN A 95 -15.56 24.40 -0.21
CA ASN A 95 -16.73 25.24 -0.45
C ASN A 95 -17.25 25.85 0.86
N ALA A 96 -16.40 26.62 1.55
CA ALA A 96 -16.81 27.51 2.64
C ALA A 96 -16.56 28.98 2.28
N HIS A 97 -16.86 29.39 1.05
CA HIS A 97 -16.82 30.80 0.64
C HIS A 97 -18.06 31.22 -0.14
N LYS A 98 -19.18 31.40 0.56
CA LYS A 98 -20.13 32.49 0.30
C LYS A 98 -20.70 33.05 1.61
N ALA A 99 -19.83 33.48 2.53
CA ALA A 99 -20.21 34.51 3.50
C ALA A 99 -19.82 35.87 2.90
N ARG A 100 -20.74 36.46 2.14
CA ARG A 100 -20.62 37.84 1.67
C ARG A 100 -21.07 38.76 2.80
N GLN A 101 -20.12 39.56 3.30
CA GLN A 101 -20.27 40.96 3.72
C GLN A 101 -21.37 41.34 4.72
N GLY A 102 -20.94 41.92 5.86
CA GLY A 102 -21.66 42.99 6.53
C GLY A 102 -21.99 42.75 8.01
N ALA A 103 -21.14 43.27 8.89
CA ALA A 103 -21.51 44.08 10.06
C ALA A 103 -20.32 44.19 11.02
N LYS A 104 -19.70 45.37 11.07
CA LYS A 104 -18.81 45.78 12.15
C LYS A 104 -19.69 46.42 13.20
N VAL A 105 -19.92 45.75 14.34
CA VAL A 105 -20.52 46.35 15.53
C VAL A 105 -19.54 46.13 16.68
N GLN A 106 -18.90 47.22 17.11
CA GLN A 106 -18.09 47.25 18.33
C GLN A 106 -19.06 47.36 19.53
N PRO A 107 -18.80 46.69 20.67
CA PRO A 107 -19.47 46.99 21.92
C PRO A 107 -18.67 48.01 22.77
N VAL A 108 -19.36 48.61 23.75
CA VAL A 108 -18.94 49.58 24.80
C VAL A 108 -19.12 51.05 24.37
N ALA A 109 -19.92 51.89 25.05
CA ALA A 109 -20.38 51.92 26.45
C ALA A 109 -21.89 52.24 26.58
#